data_AF-A0A139M5Z2-F1
#
_entry.id   AF-A0A139M5Z2-F1
#
_cell.length_a   1.000
_cell.length_b   1.000
_cell.length_c   1.000
_cell.angle_alpha   90.00
_cell.angle_beta   90.00
_cell.angle_gamma   90.00
#
_symmetry.space_group_name_H-M   'P 1'
#
loop_
_entity.id
_entity.type
_entity.pdbx_description
1 polymer ?
#
loop_
_entity_poly.entity_id
_entity_poly.type
_entity_poly.pdbx_seq_one_letter_code
_entity_poly.pdbx_strand_id
1 'polypeptide(L)'
;MTGKQFDWKVIQKGQTKSGKAFDVSKDKFEKVSDKIASKYGAKIIEKSPSTSHLKYTKWQTENLYKDKIKQRLNFLLDHSSTLEDFKIKAAALNLDVDFSGKWTTYKLLDEPQLKSTRSRTLDRSKSGKESQFNKYNIESIQERLSRNVGQFTVEDILERYEEKTNAIKNDFDIQVTIEPWQISHTTSKGIYLNVDFGAMYSGQIFIGGYKTERLENGNVALFLKNKDFFYFMNEEGADKNKNITGATLARQLSLYNGIVPLKKEPLISEINELVDAINFLAEHGINKGTQLENLEDKLHESLIQTKDRLQHLDKKIIQLNQLAKLFLDDPESPELQKSIKEQRLLPDITLSELTQEIASIKSSRNLLNIKFETTVDEINQFNEIKAAAQEKTKEAQHPSL
;
A
#
# COMPACT_ATOMS: atom_id res chain seq x y z
N MET A 1 -54.94 -0.57 10.16
CA MET A 1 -53.57 -0.75 9.63
C MET A 1 -52.59 -0.61 10.79
N THR A 2 -52.13 -1.71 11.36
CA THR A 2 -51.13 -1.72 12.43
C THR A 2 -49.74 -1.70 11.81
N GLY A 3 -49.35 -0.55 11.25
CA GLY A 3 -47.95 -0.34 10.88
C GLY A 3 -47.18 -0.02 12.15
N LYS A 4 -46.49 -1.00 12.74
CA LYS A 4 -45.47 -0.71 13.75
C LYS A 4 -44.48 0.28 13.12
N GLN A 5 -44.33 1.44 13.72
CA GLN A 5 -43.34 2.43 13.29
C GLN A 5 -41.96 1.76 13.36
N PHE A 6 -41.20 1.84 12.27
CA PHE A 6 -39.86 1.26 12.22
C PHE A 6 -38.93 2.01 13.18
N ASP A 7 -38.15 1.28 13.99
CA ASP A 7 -37.21 1.89 14.94
C ASP A 7 -35.98 2.43 14.21
N TRP A 8 -36.07 3.68 13.77
CA TRP A 8 -34.97 4.38 13.10
C TRP A 8 -33.81 4.61 14.07
N LYS A 9 -32.63 4.07 13.72
CA LYS A 9 -31.39 4.29 14.47
C LYS A 9 -30.76 5.60 14.04
N VAL A 10 -31.23 6.70 14.62
CA VAL A 10 -30.74 8.06 14.36
C VAL A 10 -29.76 8.48 15.45
N ILE A 11 -28.50 8.70 15.08
CA ILE A 11 -27.53 9.35 15.97
C ILE A 11 -27.85 10.83 15.99
N GLN A 12 -28.19 11.34 17.17
CA GLN A 12 -28.63 12.72 17.34
C GLN A 12 -27.49 13.71 17.08
N LYS A 13 -27.85 14.93 16.65
CA LYS A 13 -26.91 16.01 16.27
C LYS A 13 -25.77 16.23 17.29
N GLY A 14 -26.07 16.13 18.58
CA GLY A 14 -25.12 16.33 19.68
C GLY A 14 -24.09 15.20 19.88
N GLN A 15 -24.38 14.00 19.37
CA GLN A 15 -23.47 12.84 19.45
C GLN A 15 -22.62 12.68 18.19
N THR A 16 -23.00 13.36 17.10
CA THR A 16 -22.25 13.36 15.86
C THR A 16 -21.25 14.53 15.81
N LYS A 17 -19.99 14.27 15.46
CA LYS A 17 -18.96 15.33 15.21
C LYS A 17 -19.34 16.31 14.09
N SER A 18 -20.34 15.91 13.33
CA SER A 18 -20.83 16.50 12.10
C SER A 18 -21.84 17.64 12.37
N GLY A 19 -22.50 17.62 13.54
CA GLY A 19 -23.57 18.55 13.92
C GLY A 19 -24.91 18.30 13.21
N LYS A 20 -25.02 17.27 12.35
CA LYS A 20 -26.29 16.82 11.75
C LYS A 20 -26.60 15.40 12.22
N ALA A 21 -27.88 15.14 12.41
CA ALA A 21 -28.35 13.80 12.73
C ALA A 21 -27.91 12.84 11.63
N PHE A 22 -27.31 11.72 12.01
CA PHE A 22 -26.89 10.68 11.08
C PHE A 22 -27.81 9.48 11.25
N ASP A 23 -28.55 9.17 10.19
CA ASP A 23 -29.46 8.04 10.17
C ASP A 23 -28.71 6.79 9.67
N VAL A 24 -28.36 5.93 10.62
CA VAL A 24 -27.63 4.69 10.36
C VAL A 24 -28.53 3.69 9.62
N SER A 25 -29.83 3.68 9.92
CA SER A 25 -30.80 2.80 9.25
C SER A 25 -30.94 3.20 7.78
N LYS A 26 -31.03 4.50 7.49
CA LYS A 26 -31.06 5.01 6.12
C LYS A 26 -29.81 4.61 5.31
N ASP A 27 -28.60 4.88 5.81
CA ASP A 27 -27.35 4.52 5.10
C ASP A 27 -27.28 3.03 4.78
N LYS A 28 -27.68 2.20 5.75
CA LYS A 28 -27.73 0.74 5.59
C LYS A 28 -28.74 0.30 4.53
N PHE A 29 -29.95 0.85 4.54
CA PHE A 29 -30.96 0.52 3.53
C PHE A 29 -30.58 1.02 2.14
N GLU A 30 -29.96 2.19 2.05
CA GLU A 30 -29.46 2.70 0.77
C GLU A 30 -28.41 1.76 0.18
N LYS A 31 -27.47 1.23 0.98
CA LYS A 31 -26.48 0.25 0.49
C LYS A 31 -27.11 -1.06 0.03
N VAL A 32 -28.14 -1.54 0.71
CA VAL A 32 -28.91 -2.73 0.29
C VAL A 32 -29.67 -2.43 -1.01
N SER A 33 -30.29 -1.27 -1.12
CA SER A 33 -30.96 -0.81 -2.34
C SER A 33 -29.99 -0.71 -3.50
N ASP A 34 -28.82 -0.10 -3.31
CA ASP A 34 -27.78 0.06 -4.32
C ASP A 34 -27.26 -1.31 -4.79
N LYS A 35 -27.09 -2.28 -3.88
CA LYS A 35 -26.76 -3.67 -4.22
C LYS A 35 -27.83 -4.31 -5.11
N ILE A 36 -29.11 -4.18 -4.77
CA ILE A 36 -30.22 -4.74 -5.55
C ILE A 36 -30.29 -4.06 -6.92
N ALA A 37 -30.21 -2.72 -6.95
CA ALA A 37 -30.19 -1.94 -8.17
C ALA A 37 -29.04 -2.38 -9.09
N SER A 38 -27.84 -2.53 -8.53
CA SER A 38 -26.65 -3.02 -9.25
C SER A 38 -26.87 -4.40 -9.86
N LYS A 39 -27.44 -5.34 -9.09
CA LYS A 39 -27.73 -6.71 -9.56
C LYS A 39 -28.69 -6.75 -10.76
N TYR A 40 -29.66 -5.85 -10.79
CA TYR A 40 -30.67 -5.78 -11.88
C TYR A 40 -30.37 -4.69 -12.92
N GLY A 41 -29.18 -4.06 -12.88
CA GLY A 41 -28.78 -3.03 -13.83
C GLY A 41 -29.56 -1.70 -13.71
N ALA A 42 -30.20 -1.45 -12.57
CA ALA A 42 -30.92 -0.20 -12.31
C ALA A 42 -29.96 0.95 -11.93
N LYS A 43 -30.38 2.19 -12.21
CA LYS A 43 -29.60 3.39 -11.91
C LYS A 43 -29.47 3.60 -10.40
N ILE A 44 -28.23 3.60 -9.90
CA ILE A 44 -27.90 3.97 -8.52
C ILE A 44 -27.86 5.50 -8.40
N ILE A 45 -28.48 6.03 -7.35
CA ILE A 45 -28.53 7.47 -7.12
C ILE A 45 -27.17 7.97 -6.62
N GLU A 46 -26.48 8.75 -7.45
CA GLU A 46 -25.22 9.39 -7.07
C GLU A 46 -25.50 10.56 -6.12
N LYS A 47 -24.98 10.47 -4.89
CA LYS A 47 -25.22 11.50 -3.86
C LYS A 47 -24.10 12.54 -3.90
N SER A 48 -24.50 13.81 -3.88
CA SER A 48 -23.57 14.90 -3.58
C SER A 48 -23.12 14.81 -2.11
N PRO A 49 -21.83 15.02 -1.79
CA PRO A 49 -21.33 14.90 -0.42
C PRO A 49 -22.06 15.85 0.56
N SER A 50 -22.73 15.29 1.57
CA SER A 50 -23.50 16.07 2.56
C SER A 50 -22.61 16.76 3.61
N THR A 51 -22.90 18.04 3.83
CA THR A 51 -22.18 19.10 4.54
C THR A 51 -22.02 18.93 6.07
N SER A 52 -21.71 17.74 6.58
CA SER A 52 -21.62 17.48 8.03
C SER A 52 -20.59 16.40 8.37
N HIS A 53 -20.50 15.39 7.52
CA HIS A 53 -19.29 14.62 7.24
C HIS A 53 -18.07 15.53 6.92
N LEU A 54 -18.28 16.84 6.76
CA LEU A 54 -17.28 17.86 6.48
C LEU A 54 -16.12 17.96 7.47
N LYS A 55 -16.26 17.76 8.79
CA LYS A 55 -15.09 17.94 9.70
C LYS A 55 -14.16 16.72 9.71
N TYR A 56 -14.72 15.51 9.74
CA TYR A 56 -13.93 14.28 9.63
C TYR A 56 -13.40 14.07 8.20
N THR A 57 -14.21 14.39 7.17
CA THR A 57 -13.68 14.50 5.80
C THR A 57 -12.66 15.60 5.69
N LYS A 58 -12.85 16.80 6.26
CA LYS A 58 -11.78 17.82 6.25
C LYS A 58 -10.51 17.30 6.88
N TRP A 59 -10.55 16.58 8.01
CA TRP A 59 -9.33 16.00 8.60
C TRP A 59 -8.72 14.88 7.74
N GLN A 60 -9.54 13.98 7.19
CA GLN A 60 -9.07 12.92 6.29
C GLN A 60 -8.52 13.49 4.98
N THR A 61 -9.20 14.48 4.40
CA THR A 61 -8.81 15.24 3.22
C THR A 61 -7.57 16.09 3.50
N GLU A 62 -7.46 16.74 4.66
CA GLU A 62 -6.25 17.47 5.07
C GLU A 62 -5.08 16.53 5.28
N ASN A 63 -5.29 15.34 5.85
CA ASN A 63 -4.23 14.34 5.95
C ASN A 63 -3.85 13.77 4.59
N LEU A 64 -4.84 13.52 3.73
CA LEU A 64 -4.60 13.12 2.35
C LEU A 64 -3.79 14.18 1.60
N TYR A 65 -4.09 15.46 1.79
CA TYR A 65 -3.29 16.56 1.24
C TYR A 65 -1.88 16.58 1.82
N LYS A 66 -1.70 16.38 3.13
CA LYS A 66 -0.36 16.27 3.72
C LYS A 66 0.43 15.11 3.12
N ASP A 67 -0.20 13.97 2.92
CA ASP A 67 0.46 12.79 2.35
C ASP A 67 0.83 13.03 0.89
N LYS A 68 -0.07 13.61 0.08
CA LYS A 68 0.21 14.04 -1.30
C LYS A 68 1.34 15.07 -1.38
N ILE A 69 1.31 16.09 -0.53
CA ILE A 69 2.38 17.10 -0.44
C ILE A 69 3.71 16.43 -0.08
N LYS A 70 3.75 15.55 0.93
CA LYS A 70 4.97 14.83 1.30
C LYS A 70 5.51 13.96 0.16
N GLN A 71 4.64 13.28 -0.58
CA GLN A 71 5.04 12.48 -1.74
C GLN A 71 5.72 13.35 -2.79
N ARG A 72 5.09 14.48 -3.19
CA ARG A 72 5.69 15.44 -4.13
C ARG A 72 6.99 16.03 -3.61
N LEU A 73 7.05 16.44 -2.35
CA LEU A 73 8.25 17.03 -1.75
C LEU A 73 9.41 16.05 -1.66
N ASN A 74 9.18 14.81 -1.21
CA ASN A 74 10.23 13.79 -1.17
C ASN A 74 10.77 13.53 -2.58
N PHE A 75 9.88 13.40 -3.56
CA PHE A 75 10.27 13.25 -4.95
C PHE A 75 11.11 14.44 -5.43
N LEU A 76 10.63 15.67 -5.27
CA LEU A 76 11.36 16.88 -5.68
C LEU A 76 12.73 17.04 -5.00
N LEU A 77 12.85 16.66 -3.73
CA LEU A 77 14.11 16.72 -2.99
C LEU A 77 15.18 15.79 -3.56
N ASP A 78 14.78 14.70 -4.19
CA ASP A 78 15.69 13.75 -4.82
C ASP A 78 16.00 14.14 -6.29
N HIS A 79 15.24 15.06 -6.87
CA HIS A 79 15.28 15.37 -8.30
C HIS A 79 15.50 16.85 -8.65
N SER A 80 15.81 17.70 -7.67
CA SER A 80 16.13 19.11 -7.91
C SER A 80 17.53 19.44 -7.45
N SER A 81 18.23 20.35 -8.12
CA SER A 81 19.61 20.73 -7.75
C SER A 81 19.72 22.15 -7.19
N THR A 82 18.73 23.01 -7.44
CA THR A 82 18.68 24.37 -6.89
C THR A 82 17.28 24.72 -6.40
N LEU A 83 17.16 25.77 -5.56
CA LEU A 83 15.85 26.24 -5.10
C LEU A 83 14.96 26.72 -6.26
N GLU A 84 15.54 27.28 -7.32
CA GLU A 84 14.77 27.75 -8.46
C GLU A 84 14.26 26.58 -9.30
N ASP A 85 15.14 25.61 -9.58
CA ASP A 85 14.77 24.33 -10.23
C ASP A 85 13.68 23.60 -9.45
N PHE A 86 13.80 23.54 -8.12
CA PHE A 86 12.79 22.97 -7.22
C PHE A 86 11.43 23.65 -7.38
N LYS A 87 11.37 24.99 -7.47
CA LYS A 87 10.10 25.72 -7.66
C LYS A 87 9.48 25.44 -9.01
N ILE A 88 10.28 25.44 -10.08
CA ILE A 88 9.81 25.17 -11.44
C ILE A 88 9.17 23.78 -11.50
N LYS A 89 9.88 22.76 -10.99
CA LYS A 89 9.38 21.38 -10.93
C LYS A 89 8.18 21.22 -9.99
N ALA A 90 8.18 21.92 -8.86
CA ALA A 90 7.03 21.91 -7.95
C ALA A 90 5.78 22.47 -8.62
N ALA A 91 5.90 23.59 -9.34
CA ALA A 91 4.80 24.18 -10.09
C ALA A 91 4.28 23.22 -11.17
N ALA A 92 5.18 22.54 -11.89
CA ALA A 92 4.80 21.51 -12.88
C ALA A 92 4.04 20.34 -12.25
N LEU A 93 4.42 19.92 -11.04
CA LEU A 93 3.70 18.93 -10.23
C LEU A 93 2.49 19.51 -9.48
N ASN A 94 1.94 20.64 -9.90
CA ASN A 94 0.78 21.32 -9.30
C ASN A 94 0.97 21.59 -7.79
N LEU A 95 2.19 21.90 -7.36
CA LEU A 95 2.53 22.22 -5.98
C LEU A 95 3.08 23.65 -5.89
N ASP A 96 2.29 24.54 -5.30
CA ASP A 96 2.71 25.89 -4.96
C ASP A 96 3.58 25.89 -3.70
N VAL A 97 4.68 26.65 -3.73
CA VAL A 97 5.71 26.69 -2.69
C VAL A 97 6.04 28.14 -2.35
N ASP A 98 5.83 28.52 -1.09
CA ASP A 98 6.14 29.86 -0.58
C ASP A 98 7.20 29.79 0.53
N PHE A 99 8.35 30.42 0.27
CA PHE A 99 9.49 30.52 1.17
C PHE A 99 9.57 31.84 1.96
N SER A 100 8.62 32.76 1.80
CA SER A 100 8.70 34.12 2.38
C SER A 100 8.57 34.17 3.90
N GLY A 101 7.92 33.17 4.51
CA GLY A 101 7.69 33.11 5.95
C GLY A 101 8.73 32.28 6.71
N LYS A 102 8.70 32.36 8.05
CA LYS A 102 9.48 31.49 8.95
C LYS A 102 9.33 29.99 8.63
N TRP A 103 8.13 29.61 8.20
CA TRP A 103 7.81 28.25 7.80
C TRP A 103 7.43 28.25 6.33
N THR A 104 8.12 27.47 5.51
CA THR A 104 7.72 27.24 4.13
C THR A 104 6.29 26.74 4.06
N THR A 105 5.49 27.23 3.12
CA THR A 105 4.11 26.81 2.95
C THR A 105 3.87 26.17 1.59
N TYR A 106 2.95 25.20 1.57
CA TYR A 106 2.69 24.32 0.44
C TYR A 106 1.21 24.24 0.12
N LYS A 107 0.86 24.30 -1.16
CA LYS A 107 -0.54 24.15 -1.60
C LYS A 107 -0.63 23.35 -2.90
N LEU A 108 -1.45 22.31 -2.88
CA LEU A 108 -1.82 21.55 -4.07
C LEU A 108 -2.76 22.42 -4.92
N LEU A 109 -2.42 22.61 -6.19
CA LEU A 109 -3.17 23.43 -7.15
C LEU A 109 -4.23 22.62 -7.90
N ASP A 110 -4.03 21.32 -8.00
CA ASP A 110 -4.90 20.33 -8.63
C ASP A 110 -5.97 19.76 -7.68
N GLU A 111 -5.97 20.21 -6.43
CA GLU A 111 -6.92 19.78 -5.40
C GLU A 111 -7.67 20.99 -4.82
N PRO A 112 -8.89 20.80 -4.29
CA PRO A 112 -9.63 21.88 -3.64
C PRO A 112 -9.08 22.16 -2.23
N GLN A 113 -7.77 22.43 -2.12
CA GLN A 113 -7.09 22.80 -0.89
C GLN A 113 -7.30 24.29 -0.59
N LEU A 114 -8.06 24.57 0.46
CA LEU A 114 -8.40 25.95 0.84
C LEU A 114 -7.25 26.71 1.51
N LYS A 115 -6.43 26.03 2.33
CA LYS A 115 -5.35 26.63 3.11
C LYS A 115 -4.03 25.93 2.83
N SER A 116 -2.98 26.70 2.65
CA SER A 116 -1.62 26.18 2.52
C SER A 116 -1.20 25.46 3.81
N THR A 117 -0.46 24.37 3.63
CA THR A 117 0.08 23.55 4.72
C THR A 117 1.50 24.01 5.01
N ARG A 118 1.80 24.34 6.27
CA ARG A 118 3.16 24.76 6.69
C ARG A 118 4.08 23.56 6.83
N SER A 119 5.36 23.70 6.50
CA SER A 119 6.43 22.70 6.64
C SER A 119 6.42 22.00 8.01
N ARG A 120 6.39 22.77 9.10
CA ARG A 120 6.28 22.23 10.47
C ARG A 120 5.09 21.29 10.69
N THR A 121 3.98 21.49 9.98
CA THR A 121 2.79 20.64 10.11
C THR A 121 2.99 19.30 9.40
N LEU A 122 3.79 19.28 8.33
CA LEU A 122 4.20 18.06 7.63
C LEU A 122 5.18 17.25 8.49
N ASP A 123 6.10 17.95 9.18
CA ASP A 123 7.17 17.34 9.98
C ASP A 123 6.76 16.90 11.39
N ARG A 124 5.49 17.07 11.79
CA ARG A 124 5.01 16.54 13.08
C ARG A 124 5.02 15.01 13.06
N SER A 125 6.09 14.42 13.58
CA SER A 125 6.13 13.01 13.95
C SER A 125 5.08 12.71 15.03
N LYS A 126 4.45 11.53 14.95
CA LYS A 126 3.59 11.01 16.02
C LYS A 126 4.36 10.71 17.32
N SER A 127 5.70 10.63 17.28
CA SER A 127 6.55 10.26 18.41
C SER A 127 7.10 11.43 19.23
N GLY A 128 6.77 12.68 18.89
CA GLY A 128 7.12 13.87 19.71
C GLY A 128 8.62 14.18 19.84
N LYS A 129 9.52 13.46 19.16
CA LYS A 129 10.97 13.70 19.23
C LYS A 129 11.37 14.89 18.36
N GLU A 130 11.98 15.90 19.00
CA GLU A 130 12.25 17.26 18.50
C GLU A 130 13.29 17.38 17.37
N SER A 131 14.00 16.30 17.01
CA SER A 131 15.19 16.39 16.14
C SER A 131 14.97 16.18 14.64
N GLN A 132 13.73 16.03 14.15
CA GLN A 132 13.41 15.97 12.71
C GLN A 132 12.53 17.14 12.23
N PHE A 133 12.35 18.14 13.07
CA PHE A 133 11.59 19.34 12.72
C PHE A 133 12.42 20.09 11.66
N ASN A 134 11.82 20.34 10.49
CA ASN A 134 12.30 21.21 9.40
C ASN A 134 12.74 20.53 8.10
N LYS A 135 12.56 19.21 7.91
CA LYS A 135 12.91 18.54 6.64
C LYS A 135 12.41 19.29 5.40
N TYR A 136 11.18 19.81 5.45
CA TYR A 136 10.57 20.55 4.34
C TYR A 136 10.62 22.07 4.53
N ASN A 137 11.55 22.60 5.31
CA ASN A 137 11.77 24.04 5.41
C ASN A 137 12.92 24.48 4.52
N ILE A 138 12.94 25.74 4.10
CA ILE A 138 13.89 26.28 3.11
C ILE A 138 15.36 25.90 3.39
N GLU A 139 15.83 26.02 4.63
CA GLU A 139 17.22 25.75 5.02
C GLU A 139 17.61 24.28 4.75
N SER A 140 16.78 23.34 5.22
CA SER A 140 17.01 21.90 5.02
C SER A 140 16.81 21.47 3.58
N ILE A 141 15.90 22.11 2.85
CA ILE A 141 15.74 21.90 1.41
C ILE A 141 17.03 22.31 0.72
N GLN A 142 17.51 23.52 0.93
CA GLN A 142 18.72 24.04 0.28
C GLN A 142 19.95 23.15 0.59
N GLU A 143 20.10 22.68 1.82
CA GLU A 143 21.14 21.73 2.20
C GLU A 143 20.99 20.37 1.49
N ARG A 144 19.76 19.87 1.34
CA ARG A 144 19.51 18.60 0.64
C ARG A 144 19.80 18.71 -0.85
N LEU A 145 19.40 19.82 -1.49
CA LEU A 145 19.57 20.06 -2.92
C LEU A 145 21.04 20.25 -3.31
N SER A 146 21.87 20.85 -2.44
CA SER A 146 23.30 21.04 -2.71
C SER A 146 24.10 19.74 -2.84
N ARG A 147 23.52 18.61 -2.41
CA ARG A 147 24.11 17.27 -2.54
C ARG A 147 23.70 16.57 -3.85
N ASN A 148 22.72 17.10 -4.58
CA ASN A 148 22.28 16.53 -5.84
C ASN A 148 23.19 17.01 -6.97
N VAL A 149 23.64 16.07 -7.81
CA VAL A 149 24.56 16.36 -8.92
C VAL A 149 23.81 16.44 -10.26
N GLY A 150 22.67 15.76 -10.37
CA GLY A 150 21.86 15.71 -11.57
C GLY A 150 21.03 16.97 -11.83
N GLN A 151 20.95 17.39 -13.10
CA GLN A 151 19.95 18.30 -13.62
C GLN A 151 18.99 17.52 -14.53
N PHE A 152 17.74 17.41 -14.11
CA PHE A 152 16.68 16.71 -14.86
C PHE A 152 15.72 17.72 -15.47
N THR A 153 15.20 17.46 -16.67
CA THR A 153 14.23 18.34 -17.32
C THR A 153 12.88 18.30 -16.59
N VAL A 154 11.98 19.24 -16.88
CA VAL A 154 10.65 19.22 -16.23
C VAL A 154 9.83 18.05 -16.74
N GLU A 155 9.97 17.72 -18.03
CA GLU A 155 9.30 16.63 -18.72
C GLU A 155 9.65 15.28 -18.09
N ASP A 156 10.95 14.98 -17.91
CA ASP A 156 11.41 13.73 -17.28
C ASP A 156 10.82 13.57 -15.87
N ILE A 157 10.73 14.67 -15.12
CA ILE A 157 10.22 14.69 -13.75
C ILE A 157 8.71 14.45 -13.69
N LEU A 158 7.96 14.94 -14.67
CA LEU A 158 6.52 14.66 -14.78
C LEU A 158 6.27 13.19 -15.09
N GLU A 159 6.95 12.65 -16.11
CA GLU A 159 6.84 11.25 -16.51
C GLU A 159 7.23 10.33 -15.34
N ARG A 160 8.39 10.58 -14.74
CA ARG A 160 8.89 9.76 -13.63
C ARG A 160 7.99 9.82 -12.39
N TYR A 161 7.39 10.98 -12.09
CA TYR A 161 6.44 11.09 -10.99
C TYR A 161 5.13 10.34 -11.28
N GLU A 162 4.65 10.36 -12.52
CA GLU A 162 3.49 9.60 -12.95
C GLU A 162 3.74 8.10 -12.86
N GLU A 163 4.87 7.61 -13.37
CA GLU A 163 5.30 6.21 -13.25
C GLU A 163 5.33 5.78 -11.77
N LYS A 164 5.99 6.58 -10.91
CA LYS A 164 6.05 6.32 -9.47
C LYS A 164 4.67 6.26 -8.84
N THR A 165 3.78 7.17 -9.21
CA THR A 165 2.41 7.22 -8.68
C THR A 165 1.60 6.01 -9.14
N ASN A 166 1.76 5.60 -10.41
CA ASN A 166 1.11 4.43 -10.96
C ASN A 166 1.64 3.14 -10.32
N ALA A 167 2.96 3.02 -10.10
CA ALA A 167 3.57 1.92 -9.38
C ALA A 167 2.98 1.80 -7.96
N ILE A 168 2.92 2.89 -7.20
CA ILE A 168 2.32 2.91 -5.85
C ILE A 168 0.84 2.52 -5.86
N LYS A 169 0.09 3.00 -6.87
CA LYS A 169 -1.35 2.73 -7.00
C LYS A 169 -1.65 1.26 -7.33
N ASN A 170 -0.81 0.67 -8.19
CA ASN A 170 -0.94 -0.73 -8.63
C ASN A 170 -0.25 -1.71 -7.68
N ASP A 171 0.53 -1.20 -6.72
CA ASP A 171 1.17 -2.01 -5.70
C ASP A 171 0.15 -2.71 -4.80
N PHE A 172 0.43 -3.94 -4.38
CA PHE A 172 -0.46 -4.73 -3.51
C PHE A 172 0.29 -5.31 -2.31
N ASP A 173 -0.43 -5.64 -1.25
CA ASP A 173 0.16 -6.34 -0.09
C ASP A 173 -0.21 -7.82 -0.11
N ILE A 174 -1.42 -8.14 -0.59
CA ILE A 174 -1.95 -9.50 -0.67
C ILE A 174 -2.62 -9.68 -2.02
N GLN A 175 -2.33 -10.80 -2.68
CA GLN A 175 -3.03 -11.27 -3.86
C GLN A 175 -3.79 -12.56 -3.52
N VAL A 176 -5.05 -12.64 -3.95
CA VAL A 176 -5.92 -13.81 -3.76
C VAL A 176 -6.56 -14.15 -5.09
N THR A 177 -6.54 -15.43 -5.48
CA THR A 177 -7.24 -15.90 -6.67
C THR A 177 -8.69 -16.18 -6.32
N ILE A 178 -9.65 -15.61 -7.06
CA ILE A 178 -11.08 -15.81 -6.87
C ILE A 178 -11.62 -16.68 -8.00
N GLU A 179 -12.29 -17.75 -7.64
CA GLU A 179 -12.96 -18.64 -8.60
C GLU A 179 -14.34 -18.11 -8.98
N PRO A 180 -14.85 -18.44 -10.19
CA PRO A 180 -16.12 -17.92 -10.70
C PRO A 180 -17.31 -18.13 -9.77
N TRP A 181 -17.38 -19.27 -9.07
CA TRP A 181 -18.50 -19.61 -8.18
C TRP A 181 -18.57 -18.72 -6.93
N GLN A 182 -17.45 -18.09 -6.54
CA GLN A 182 -17.41 -17.14 -5.42
C GLN A 182 -18.00 -15.77 -5.80
N ILE A 183 -18.12 -15.50 -7.10
CA ILE A 183 -18.64 -14.24 -7.63
C ILE A 183 -20.17 -14.35 -7.71
N SER A 184 -20.86 -13.51 -6.93
CA SER A 184 -22.31 -13.41 -7.00
C SER A 184 -22.79 -12.85 -8.33
N HIS A 185 -22.23 -11.71 -8.72
CA HIS A 185 -22.51 -11.05 -10.00
C HIS A 185 -21.43 -10.02 -10.31
N THR A 186 -21.27 -9.74 -11.61
CA THR A 186 -20.39 -8.70 -12.13
C THR A 186 -21.21 -7.46 -12.50
N THR A 187 -20.60 -6.30 -12.34
CA THR A 187 -21.15 -4.99 -12.70
C THR A 187 -20.11 -4.25 -13.55
N SER A 188 -20.49 -3.15 -14.19
CA SER A 188 -19.53 -2.30 -14.91
C SER A 188 -18.46 -1.68 -14.01
N LYS A 189 -18.71 -1.58 -12.69
CA LYS A 189 -17.80 -0.96 -11.72
C LYS A 189 -16.92 -1.98 -10.98
N GLY A 190 -17.19 -3.28 -11.10
CA GLY A 190 -16.51 -4.32 -10.32
C GLY A 190 -17.38 -5.55 -10.07
N ILE A 191 -17.01 -6.35 -9.06
CA ILE A 191 -17.65 -7.64 -8.75
C ILE A 191 -18.21 -7.66 -7.32
N TYR A 192 -19.31 -8.39 -7.12
CA TYR A 192 -19.79 -8.74 -5.79
C TYR A 192 -19.34 -10.16 -5.45
N LEU A 193 -18.64 -10.31 -4.34
CA LEU A 193 -18.16 -11.59 -3.81
C LEU A 193 -19.06 -12.07 -2.68
N ASN A 194 -19.37 -13.36 -2.66
CA ASN A 194 -19.94 -14.01 -1.49
C ASN A 194 -18.79 -14.31 -0.52
N VAL A 195 -18.97 -13.93 0.75
CA VAL A 195 -17.97 -14.11 1.81
C VAL A 195 -18.67 -14.57 3.07
N ASP A 196 -18.14 -15.63 3.67
CA ASP A 196 -18.65 -16.19 4.91
C ASP A 196 -17.73 -15.82 6.09
N PHE A 197 -18.32 -15.70 7.28
CA PHE A 197 -17.66 -15.40 8.54
C PHE A 197 -18.24 -16.32 9.64
N GLY A 198 -17.57 -17.41 9.98
CA GLY A 198 -18.18 -18.52 10.73
C GLY A 198 -19.40 -19.18 10.04
N ALA A 199 -20.12 -20.01 10.80
CA ALA A 199 -21.24 -20.81 10.29
C ALA A 199 -22.56 -20.02 10.05
N MET A 200 -22.67 -18.79 10.55
CA MET A 200 -23.92 -18.01 10.50
C MET A 200 -23.78 -16.59 9.95
N TYR A 201 -22.58 -16.16 9.53
CA TYR A 201 -22.42 -14.80 9.00
C TYR A 201 -21.94 -14.82 7.56
N SER A 202 -22.83 -15.22 6.65
CA SER A 202 -22.68 -15.03 5.21
C SER A 202 -23.03 -13.60 4.80
N GLY A 203 -22.46 -13.16 3.69
CA GLY A 203 -22.71 -11.84 3.16
C GLY A 203 -22.02 -11.57 1.84
N GLN A 204 -22.18 -10.34 1.37
CA GLN A 204 -21.66 -9.89 0.11
C GLN A 204 -20.76 -8.68 0.28
N ILE A 205 -19.69 -8.65 -0.50
CA ILE A 205 -18.73 -7.56 -0.54
C ILE A 205 -18.57 -7.09 -1.97
N PHE A 206 -18.68 -5.78 -2.19
CA PHE A 206 -18.35 -5.18 -3.47
C PHE A 206 -16.84 -4.93 -3.56
N ILE A 207 -16.24 -5.37 -4.65
CA ILE A 207 -14.85 -5.13 -5.02
C ILE A 207 -14.83 -4.32 -6.31
N GLY A 208 -14.20 -3.15 -6.28
CA GLY A 208 -14.05 -2.32 -7.49
C GLY A 208 -13.14 -2.97 -8.52
N GLY A 209 -13.48 -2.83 -9.80
CA GLY A 209 -12.76 -3.46 -10.91
C GLY A 209 -11.27 -3.11 -10.98
N TYR A 210 -10.88 -1.94 -10.48
CA TYR A 210 -9.48 -1.50 -10.39
C TYR A 210 -8.62 -2.32 -9.39
N LYS A 211 -9.23 -3.22 -8.60
CA LYS A 211 -8.53 -4.15 -7.71
C LYS A 211 -8.53 -5.58 -8.23
N THR A 212 -9.06 -5.80 -9.44
CA THR A 212 -9.28 -7.14 -9.97
C THR A 212 -8.75 -7.26 -11.38
N GLU A 213 -8.15 -8.40 -11.69
CA GLU A 213 -7.72 -8.75 -13.03
C GLU A 213 -8.32 -10.10 -13.42
N ARG A 214 -8.94 -10.20 -14.60
CA ARG A 214 -9.47 -11.46 -15.11
C ARG A 214 -8.32 -12.28 -15.69
N LEU A 215 -8.18 -13.50 -15.22
CA LEU A 215 -7.20 -14.46 -15.71
C LEU A 215 -7.76 -15.25 -16.90
N GLU A 216 -6.90 -15.78 -17.75
CA GLU A 216 -7.27 -16.52 -18.96
C GLU A 216 -8.13 -17.76 -18.66
N ASN A 217 -7.94 -18.37 -17.49
CA ASN A 217 -8.70 -19.53 -17.02
C ASN A 217 -10.08 -19.19 -16.44
N GLY A 218 -10.51 -17.91 -16.51
CA GLY A 218 -11.80 -17.45 -16.00
C GLY A 218 -11.80 -17.06 -14.51
N ASN A 219 -10.71 -17.33 -13.78
CA ASN A 219 -10.53 -16.85 -12.41
C ASN A 219 -10.25 -15.34 -12.39
N VAL A 220 -10.33 -14.74 -11.21
CA VAL A 220 -10.04 -13.32 -10.99
C VAL A 220 -8.93 -13.16 -9.96
N ALA A 221 -7.82 -12.53 -10.32
CA ALA A 221 -6.82 -12.11 -9.35
C ALA A 221 -7.32 -10.86 -8.61
N LEU A 222 -7.36 -10.92 -7.28
CA LEU A 222 -7.77 -9.84 -6.39
C LEU A 222 -6.54 -9.28 -5.67
N PHE A 223 -6.30 -7.97 -5.83
CA PHE A 223 -5.18 -7.25 -5.23
C PHE A 223 -5.65 -6.37 -4.07
N LEU A 224 -5.09 -6.59 -2.88
CA LEU A 224 -5.51 -5.97 -1.64
C LEU A 224 -4.35 -5.27 -0.93
N LYS A 225 -4.60 -4.09 -0.36
CA LYS A 225 -3.76 -3.53 0.72
C LYS A 225 -4.28 -4.00 2.07
N ASN A 226 -3.39 -4.21 3.03
CA ASN A 226 -3.76 -4.64 4.39
C ASN A 226 -4.76 -3.68 5.05
N LYS A 227 -4.60 -2.37 4.79
CA LYS A 227 -5.38 -1.28 5.38
C LYS A 227 -6.55 -0.80 4.53
N ASP A 228 -6.80 -1.44 3.37
CA ASP A 228 -8.01 -1.16 2.60
C ASP A 228 -9.25 -1.51 3.44
N PHE A 229 -10.34 -0.77 3.25
CA PHE A 229 -11.60 -1.06 3.90
C PHE A 229 -12.65 -1.48 2.88
N PHE A 230 -13.38 -2.54 3.20
CA PHE A 230 -14.46 -3.08 2.38
C PHE A 230 -15.75 -3.14 3.20
N TYR A 231 -16.86 -2.77 2.59
CA TYR A 231 -18.16 -2.81 3.25
C TYR A 231 -18.80 -4.20 3.06
N PHE A 232 -18.97 -4.92 4.17
CA PHE A 232 -19.63 -6.21 4.23
C PHE A 232 -21.12 -6.06 4.49
N MET A 233 -21.93 -6.62 3.57
CA MET A 233 -23.39 -6.67 3.64
C MET A 233 -23.82 -8.06 4.06
N ASN A 234 -24.23 -8.23 5.31
CA ASN A 234 -24.69 -9.50 5.85
C ASN A 234 -26.08 -9.86 5.32
N GLU A 235 -26.34 -11.15 5.12
CA GLU A 235 -27.63 -11.64 4.59
C GLU A 235 -28.75 -11.63 5.62
N GLU A 236 -28.46 -11.86 6.91
CA GLU A 236 -29.47 -11.95 7.96
C GLU A 236 -30.05 -10.58 8.36
N GLY A 237 -29.34 -9.49 8.07
CA GLY A 237 -29.83 -8.16 8.39
C GLY A 237 -28.77 -7.06 8.28
N ALA A 238 -29.25 -5.87 7.92
CA ALA A 238 -28.37 -4.72 7.75
C ALA A 238 -27.75 -4.23 9.07
N ASP A 239 -28.33 -4.58 10.22
CA ASP A 239 -27.79 -4.33 11.55
C ASP A 239 -26.41 -4.97 11.74
N LYS A 240 -26.13 -6.10 11.07
CA LYS A 240 -24.87 -6.86 11.10
C LYS A 240 -23.83 -6.41 10.06
N ASN A 241 -24.16 -5.46 9.18
CA ASN A 241 -23.21 -4.91 8.21
C ASN A 241 -22.05 -4.17 8.90
N LYS A 242 -20.82 -4.33 8.38
CA LYS A 242 -19.61 -3.74 8.96
C LYS A 242 -18.54 -3.45 7.91
N ASN A 243 -17.61 -2.56 8.23
CA ASN A 243 -16.38 -2.41 7.46
C ASN A 243 -15.36 -3.46 7.92
N ILE A 244 -14.71 -4.13 6.98
CA ILE A 244 -13.60 -5.06 7.24
C ILE A 244 -12.34 -4.58 6.53
N THR A 245 -11.17 -5.01 7.00
CA THR A 245 -9.91 -4.66 6.34
C THR A 245 -9.57 -5.62 5.20
N GLY A 246 -8.68 -5.22 4.29
CA GLY A 246 -8.17 -6.11 3.24
C GLY A 246 -7.47 -7.35 3.81
N ALA A 247 -6.75 -7.21 4.92
CA ALA A 247 -6.17 -8.36 5.62
C ALA A 247 -7.24 -9.34 6.14
N THR A 248 -8.33 -8.83 6.71
CA THR A 248 -9.46 -9.67 7.16
C THR A 248 -10.17 -10.34 5.98
N LEU A 249 -10.39 -9.61 4.89
CA LEU A 249 -11.01 -10.15 3.67
C LEU A 249 -10.18 -11.29 3.09
N ALA A 250 -8.87 -11.08 2.90
CA ALA A 250 -7.97 -12.11 2.39
C ALA A 250 -7.98 -13.36 3.27
N ARG A 251 -7.97 -13.18 4.60
CA ARG A 251 -8.08 -14.29 5.55
C ARG A 251 -9.38 -15.06 5.33
N GLN A 252 -10.54 -14.40 5.28
CA GLN A 252 -11.81 -15.13 5.08
C GLN A 252 -11.83 -15.88 3.75
N LEU A 253 -11.38 -15.26 2.66
CA LEU A 253 -11.33 -15.93 1.36
C LEU A 253 -10.43 -17.18 1.38
N SER A 254 -9.34 -17.16 2.14
CA SER A 254 -8.47 -18.32 2.37
C SER A 254 -9.16 -19.42 3.17
N LEU A 255 -9.80 -19.05 4.28
CA LEU A 255 -10.41 -19.99 5.22
C LEU A 255 -11.50 -20.86 4.56
N TYR A 256 -12.37 -20.24 3.77
CA TYR A 256 -13.54 -20.93 3.23
C TYR A 256 -13.26 -21.74 1.98
N ASN A 257 -12.38 -21.24 1.12
CA ASN A 257 -12.31 -21.70 -0.26
C ASN A 257 -10.99 -22.39 -0.58
N GLY A 258 -10.15 -22.66 0.43
CA GLY A 258 -8.89 -23.35 0.22
C GLY A 258 -7.77 -22.48 -0.38
N ILE A 259 -8.07 -21.24 -0.75
CA ILE A 259 -7.17 -20.40 -1.55
C ILE A 259 -5.99 -19.97 -0.70
N VAL A 260 -4.78 -20.30 -1.15
CA VAL A 260 -3.55 -19.83 -0.50
C VAL A 260 -3.28 -18.39 -0.95
N PRO A 261 -3.36 -17.39 -0.05
CA PRO A 261 -3.07 -16.01 -0.41
C PRO A 261 -1.57 -15.81 -0.64
N LEU A 262 -1.20 -15.08 -1.68
CA LEU A 262 0.17 -14.60 -1.86
C LEU A 262 0.34 -13.29 -1.10
N LYS A 263 1.12 -13.32 -0.01
CA LYS A 263 1.45 -12.12 0.77
C LYS A 263 2.80 -11.59 0.28
N LYS A 264 2.85 -10.35 -0.18
CA LYS A 264 4.08 -9.72 -0.67
C LYS A 264 4.88 -9.13 0.50
N GLU A 265 6.17 -9.43 0.58
CA GLU A 265 7.04 -8.80 1.56
C GLU A 265 7.34 -7.34 1.17
N PRO A 266 7.25 -6.36 2.10
CA PRO A 266 7.45 -4.94 1.80
C PRO A 266 8.82 -4.61 1.17
N LEU A 267 9.86 -5.38 1.52
CA LEU A 267 11.22 -5.23 0.99
C LEU A 267 11.27 -5.37 -0.54
N ILE A 268 10.32 -6.07 -1.16
CA ILE A 268 10.23 -6.16 -2.63
C ILE A 268 9.98 -4.78 -3.24
N SER A 269 9.04 -4.02 -2.68
CA SER A 269 8.73 -2.67 -3.17
C SER A 269 9.87 -1.70 -2.89
N GLU A 270 10.55 -1.85 -1.76
CA GLU A 270 11.71 -1.04 -1.39
C GLU A 270 12.89 -1.25 -2.35
N ILE A 271 13.24 -2.51 -2.65
CA ILE A 271 14.29 -2.83 -3.62
C ILE A 271 13.93 -2.28 -5.01
N ASN A 272 12.68 -2.47 -5.46
CA ASN A 272 12.24 -1.92 -6.74
C ASN A 272 12.43 -0.40 -6.79
N GLU A 273 11.99 0.34 -5.77
CA GLU A 273 12.14 1.81 -5.72
C GLU A 273 13.62 2.24 -5.75
N LEU A 274 14.51 1.52 -5.07
CA LEU A 274 15.94 1.81 -5.05
C LEU A 274 16.63 1.51 -6.38
N VAL A 275 16.35 0.35 -6.98
CA VAL A 275 16.87 -0.02 -8.31
C VAL A 275 16.38 0.95 -9.37
N ASP A 276 15.10 1.30 -9.35
CA ASP A 276 14.50 2.28 -10.25
C ASP A 276 15.18 3.65 -10.10
N ALA A 277 15.43 4.10 -8.87
CA ALA A 277 16.11 5.37 -8.63
C ALA A 277 17.56 5.36 -9.15
N ILE A 278 18.29 4.26 -8.97
CA ILE A 278 19.66 4.10 -9.47
C ILE A 278 19.68 4.09 -11.01
N ASN A 279 18.80 3.32 -11.64
CA ASN A 279 18.69 3.25 -13.11
C ASN A 279 18.38 4.63 -13.69
N PHE A 280 17.47 5.37 -13.07
CA PHE A 280 17.14 6.73 -13.49
C PHE A 280 18.37 7.66 -13.45
N LEU A 281 19.20 7.60 -12.40
CA LEU A 281 20.45 8.37 -12.35
C LEU A 281 21.42 7.95 -13.47
N ALA A 282 21.55 6.64 -13.71
CA ALA A 282 22.45 6.10 -14.72
C ALA A 282 22.04 6.52 -16.15
N GLU A 283 20.75 6.49 -16.47
CA GLU A 283 20.18 6.95 -17.76
C GLU A 283 20.52 8.42 -18.04
N HIS A 284 20.62 9.25 -17.00
CA HIS A 284 20.98 10.66 -17.09
C HIS A 284 22.49 10.91 -16.95
N GLY A 285 23.31 9.87 -17.08
CA GLY A 285 24.77 9.97 -17.04
C GLY A 285 25.38 10.23 -15.65
N ILE A 286 24.58 10.13 -14.59
CA ILE A 286 25.03 10.31 -13.21
C ILE A 286 25.56 8.98 -12.70
N ASN A 287 26.87 8.78 -12.82
CA ASN A 287 27.54 7.53 -12.48
C ASN A 287 28.46 7.61 -11.25
N LYS A 288 28.51 8.78 -10.59
CA LYS A 288 29.31 9.06 -9.40
C LYS A 288 28.68 10.18 -8.56
N GLY A 289 29.11 10.28 -7.31
CA GLY A 289 28.74 11.37 -6.40
C GLY A 289 27.85 10.90 -5.27
N THR A 290 27.73 11.75 -4.24
CA THR A 290 27.09 11.40 -2.97
C THR A 290 25.63 10.96 -3.13
N GLN A 291 24.91 11.49 -4.12
CA GLN A 291 23.52 11.10 -4.39
C GLN A 291 23.41 9.62 -4.81
N LEU A 292 24.29 9.16 -5.71
CA LEU A 292 24.31 7.77 -6.17
C LEU A 292 24.82 6.85 -5.06
N GLU A 293 25.93 7.22 -4.42
CA GLU A 293 26.51 6.45 -3.30
C GLU A 293 25.49 6.19 -2.19
N ASN A 294 24.70 7.20 -1.81
CA ASN A 294 23.63 7.05 -0.81
C ASN A 294 22.50 6.08 -1.25
N LEU A 295 22.22 5.96 -2.55
CA LEU A 295 21.23 5.00 -3.06
C LEU A 295 21.80 3.59 -3.11
N GLU A 296 23.07 3.44 -3.53
CA GLU A 296 23.80 2.18 -3.51
C GLU A 296 23.90 1.62 -2.08
N ASP A 297 24.25 2.47 -1.11
CA ASP A 297 24.33 2.09 0.31
C ASP A 297 22.96 1.63 0.84
N LYS A 298 21.88 2.36 0.52
CA LYS A 298 20.52 1.96 0.91
C LYS A 298 20.10 0.65 0.25
N LEU A 299 20.45 0.44 -1.02
CA LEU A 299 20.16 -0.82 -1.71
C LEU A 299 20.90 -1.97 -1.05
N HIS A 300 22.18 -1.78 -0.73
CA HIS A 300 22.97 -2.77 -0.01
C HIS A 300 22.39 -3.09 1.38
N GLU A 301 22.00 -2.07 2.16
CA GLU A 301 21.29 -2.26 3.44
C GLU A 301 19.97 -3.03 3.26
N SER A 302 19.18 -2.69 2.24
CA SER A 302 17.91 -3.36 1.94
C SER A 302 18.12 -4.84 1.53
N LEU A 303 19.20 -5.15 0.82
CA LEU A 303 19.59 -6.52 0.47
C LEU A 303 20.03 -7.32 1.71
N ILE A 304 20.77 -6.72 2.65
CA ILE A 304 21.10 -7.34 3.94
C ILE A 304 19.82 -7.66 4.72
N GLN A 305 18.92 -6.68 4.85
CA GLN A 305 17.64 -6.87 5.53
C GLN A 305 16.79 -7.96 4.87
N THR A 306 16.84 -8.05 3.54
CA THR A 306 16.17 -9.09 2.76
C THR A 306 16.73 -10.48 3.06
N LYS A 307 18.05 -10.62 3.14
CA LYS A 307 18.69 -11.88 3.53
C LYS A 307 18.30 -12.31 4.94
N ASP A 308 18.31 -11.40 5.90
CA ASP A 308 17.87 -11.67 7.28
C ASP A 308 16.40 -12.07 7.34
N ARG A 309 15.56 -11.38 6.54
CA ARG A 309 14.13 -11.68 6.42
C ARG A 309 13.90 -13.07 5.84
N LEU A 310 14.64 -13.47 4.80
CA LEU A 310 14.56 -14.82 4.23
C LEU A 310 14.90 -15.89 5.28
N GLN A 311 15.98 -15.71 6.04
CA GLN A 311 16.34 -16.63 7.13
C GLN A 311 15.26 -16.70 8.22
N HIS A 312 14.65 -15.57 8.57
CA HIS A 312 13.54 -15.54 9.51
C HIS A 312 12.32 -16.29 8.98
N LEU A 313 11.99 -16.13 7.70
CA LEU A 313 10.89 -16.86 7.05
C LEU A 313 11.16 -18.38 7.04
N ASP A 314 12.40 -18.79 6.73
CA ASP A 314 12.78 -20.21 6.74
C ASP A 314 12.63 -20.83 8.14
N LYS A 315 13.10 -20.13 9.19
CA LYS A 315 12.89 -20.55 10.59
C LYS A 315 11.41 -20.66 10.93
N LYS A 316 10.60 -19.68 10.52
CA LYS A 316 9.14 -19.69 10.76
C LYS A 316 8.46 -20.87 10.06
N ILE A 317 8.85 -21.18 8.83
CA ILE A 317 8.34 -22.34 8.09
C ILE A 317 8.66 -23.64 8.85
N ILE A 318 9.88 -23.80 9.36
CA ILE A 318 10.27 -24.96 10.16
C ILE A 318 9.40 -25.09 11.42
N GLN A 319 9.25 -24.00 12.18
CA GLN A 319 8.44 -23.98 13.40
C GLN A 319 6.98 -24.35 13.13
N LEU A 320 6.38 -23.82 12.06
CA LEU A 320 5.00 -24.13 11.71
C LEU A 320 4.83 -25.58 11.21
N ASN A 321 5.82 -26.14 10.49
CA ASN A 321 5.79 -27.55 10.11
C ASN A 321 5.92 -28.48 11.34
N GLN A 322 6.74 -28.12 12.32
CA GLN A 322 6.83 -28.84 13.59
C GLN A 322 5.50 -28.79 14.34
N LEU A 323 4.84 -27.61 14.38
CA LEU A 323 3.51 -27.45 14.94
C LEU A 323 2.49 -28.31 14.21
N ALA A 324 2.53 -28.36 12.87
CA ALA A 324 1.64 -29.20 12.07
C ALA A 324 1.84 -30.70 12.37
N LYS A 325 3.09 -31.12 12.60
CA LYS A 325 3.39 -32.49 13.03
C LYS A 325 2.81 -32.79 14.42
N LEU A 326 2.98 -31.90 15.39
CA LEU A 326 2.37 -32.05 16.72
C LEU A 326 0.84 -32.14 16.62
N PHE A 327 0.23 -31.36 15.73
CA PHE A 327 -1.20 -31.39 15.45
C PHE A 327 -1.67 -32.76 14.93
N LEU A 328 -0.84 -33.46 14.15
CA LEU A 328 -1.12 -34.80 13.63
C LEU A 328 -0.89 -35.90 14.68
N ASP A 329 0.13 -35.74 15.54
CA ASP A 329 0.51 -36.73 16.54
C ASP A 329 -0.45 -36.72 17.74
N ASP A 330 -0.75 -35.54 18.31
CA ASP A 330 -1.67 -35.36 19.44
C ASP A 330 -2.37 -33.98 19.41
N PRO A 331 -3.61 -33.90 18.89
CA PRO A 331 -4.38 -32.67 18.76
C PRO A 331 -4.72 -31.97 20.10
N GLU A 332 -4.68 -32.68 21.23
CA GLU A 332 -5.02 -32.14 22.55
C GLU A 332 -3.79 -31.87 23.43
N SER A 333 -2.58 -32.06 22.89
CA SER A 333 -1.34 -31.88 23.63
C SER A 333 -1.21 -30.46 24.23
N PRO A 334 -0.86 -30.34 25.53
CA PRO A 334 -0.52 -29.06 26.15
C PRO A 334 0.63 -28.33 25.43
N GLU A 335 1.54 -29.08 24.82
CA GLU A 335 2.67 -28.53 24.06
C GLU A 335 2.19 -27.85 22.78
N LEU A 336 1.23 -28.46 22.06
CA LEU A 336 0.61 -27.88 20.89
C LEU A 336 -0.07 -26.54 21.23
N GLN A 337 -0.87 -26.52 22.30
CA GLN A 337 -1.55 -25.31 22.77
C GLN A 337 -0.59 -24.19 23.18
N LYS A 338 0.56 -24.56 23.76
CA LYS A 338 1.64 -23.62 24.07
C LYS A 338 2.26 -23.06 22.78
N SER A 339 2.61 -23.91 21.82
CA SER A 339 3.22 -23.50 20.55
C SER A 339 2.27 -22.62 19.70
N ILE A 340 0.97 -22.90 19.67
CA ILE A 340 -0.04 -22.06 19.01
C ILE A 340 -0.01 -20.64 19.58
N LYS A 341 0.05 -20.49 20.91
CA LYS A 341 0.12 -19.19 21.59
C LYS A 341 1.44 -18.46 21.31
N GLU A 342 2.57 -19.17 21.38
CA GLU A 342 3.89 -18.59 21.09
C GLU A 342 3.99 -18.03 19.67
N GLN A 343 3.38 -18.74 18.70
CA GLN A 343 3.30 -18.32 17.30
C GLN A 343 2.25 -17.24 17.02
N ARG A 344 1.51 -16.79 18.05
CA ARG A 344 0.42 -15.81 17.96
C ARG A 344 -0.66 -16.20 16.93
N LEU A 345 -0.90 -17.51 16.81
CA LEU A 345 -1.96 -18.06 15.99
C LEU A 345 -3.29 -18.01 16.74
N LEU A 346 -4.40 -18.27 16.03
CA LEU A 346 -5.69 -18.41 16.70
C LEU A 346 -5.69 -19.69 17.57
N PRO A 347 -6.26 -19.67 18.79
CA PRO A 347 -6.29 -20.84 19.67
C PRO A 347 -7.00 -22.06 19.07
N ASP A 348 -7.98 -21.82 18.22
CA ASP A 348 -8.85 -22.79 17.54
C ASP A 348 -8.45 -23.04 16.08
N ILE A 349 -7.21 -22.71 15.70
CA ILE A 349 -6.68 -22.92 14.35
C ILE A 349 -6.78 -24.40 13.96
N THR A 350 -7.30 -24.67 12.76
CA THR A 350 -7.35 -26.03 12.23
C THR A 350 -6.06 -26.40 11.50
N LEU A 351 -5.79 -27.70 11.33
CA LEU A 351 -4.65 -28.17 10.54
C LEU A 351 -4.68 -27.62 9.11
N SER A 352 -5.86 -27.57 8.47
CA SER A 352 -6.02 -27.00 7.13
C SER A 352 -5.55 -25.54 7.10
N GLU A 353 -6.02 -24.72 8.05
CA GLU A 353 -5.65 -23.30 8.14
C GLU A 353 -4.15 -23.11 8.38
N LEU A 354 -3.55 -23.96 9.23
CA LEU A 354 -2.11 -23.97 9.47
C LEU A 354 -1.33 -24.31 8.19
N THR A 355 -1.77 -25.33 7.44
CA THR A 355 -1.13 -25.72 6.17
C THR A 355 -1.23 -24.63 5.10
N GLN A 356 -2.37 -23.92 5.04
CA GLN A 356 -2.52 -22.76 4.16
C GLN A 356 -1.58 -21.61 4.53
N GLU A 357 -1.45 -21.30 5.82
CA GLU A 357 -0.53 -20.26 6.29
C GLU A 357 0.93 -20.64 5.96
N ILE A 358 1.31 -21.91 6.13
CA ILE A 358 2.63 -22.41 5.71
C ILE A 358 2.83 -22.23 4.20
N ALA A 359 1.85 -22.60 3.38
CA ALA A 359 1.92 -22.46 1.92
C ALA A 359 2.02 -20.99 1.48
N SER A 360 1.28 -20.10 2.15
CA SER A 360 1.32 -18.65 1.93
C SER A 360 2.71 -18.08 2.26
N ILE A 361 3.28 -18.47 3.41
CA ILE A 361 4.61 -18.04 3.83
C ILE A 361 5.69 -18.57 2.88
N LYS A 362 5.59 -19.84 2.42
CA LYS A 362 6.51 -20.41 1.43
C LYS A 362 6.47 -19.65 0.11
N SER A 363 5.28 -19.31 -0.37
CA SER A 363 5.09 -18.55 -1.62
C SER A 363 5.67 -17.13 -1.50
N SER A 364 5.39 -16.46 -0.37
CA SER A 364 5.96 -15.15 -0.03
C SER A 364 7.50 -15.18 0.00
N ARG A 365 8.08 -16.17 0.70
CA ARG A 365 9.52 -16.39 0.79
C ARG A 365 10.13 -16.62 -0.59
N ASN A 366 9.50 -17.44 -1.43
CA ASN A 366 9.97 -17.71 -2.78
C ASN A 366 9.99 -16.44 -3.63
N LEU A 367 8.89 -15.66 -3.60
CA LEU A 367 8.81 -14.39 -4.31
C LEU A 367 9.90 -13.41 -3.88
N LEU A 368 10.13 -13.27 -2.57
CA LEU A 368 11.20 -12.42 -2.05
C LEU A 368 12.59 -12.92 -2.48
N ASN A 369 12.81 -14.24 -2.47
CA ASN A 369 14.08 -14.83 -2.88
C ASN A 369 14.36 -14.61 -4.36
N ILE A 370 13.37 -14.80 -5.23
CA ILE A 370 13.51 -14.51 -6.66
C ILE A 370 13.91 -13.05 -6.85
N LYS A 371 13.22 -12.11 -6.20
CA LYS A 371 13.57 -10.69 -6.29
C LYS A 371 15.01 -10.41 -5.80
N PHE A 372 15.41 -11.02 -4.70
CA PHE A 372 16.76 -10.90 -4.15
C PHE A 372 17.83 -11.40 -5.12
N GLU A 373 17.73 -12.65 -5.58
CA GLU A 373 18.71 -13.26 -6.48
C GLU A 373 18.81 -12.47 -7.79
N THR A 374 17.67 -12.13 -8.42
CA THR A 374 17.67 -11.33 -9.65
C THR A 374 18.38 -9.99 -9.46
N THR A 375 18.13 -9.29 -8.35
CA THR A 375 18.77 -8.00 -8.08
C THR A 375 20.28 -8.16 -7.86
N VAL A 376 20.69 -9.21 -7.14
CA VAL A 376 22.12 -9.50 -6.92
C VAL A 376 22.82 -9.84 -8.23
N ASP A 377 22.19 -10.65 -9.09
CA ASP A 377 22.72 -11.01 -10.40
C ASP A 377 22.89 -9.78 -11.31
N GLU A 378 21.90 -8.89 -11.35
CA GLU A 378 21.96 -7.62 -12.10
C GLU A 378 23.12 -6.74 -11.62
N ILE A 379 23.32 -6.62 -10.30
CA ILE A 379 24.44 -5.87 -9.71
C ILE A 379 25.79 -6.50 -10.09
N ASN A 380 25.90 -7.83 -10.03
CA ASN A 380 27.12 -8.53 -10.37
C ASN A 380 27.49 -8.34 -11.85
N GLN A 381 26.53 -8.50 -12.75
CA GLN A 381 26.71 -8.26 -14.19
C GLN A 381 27.16 -6.82 -14.45
N PHE A 382 26.55 -5.84 -13.80
CA PHE A 382 26.95 -4.44 -13.92
C PHE A 382 28.41 -4.21 -13.48
N ASN A 383 28.80 -4.80 -12.35
CA ASN A 383 30.16 -4.69 -11.82
C ASN A 383 31.20 -5.34 -12.74
N GLU A 384 30.89 -6.49 -13.34
CA GLU A 384 31.74 -7.16 -14.33
C GLU A 384 31.96 -6.29 -15.57
N ILE A 385 30.89 -5.71 -16.12
CA ILE A 385 30.97 -4.80 -17.27
C ILE A 385 31.84 -3.58 -16.93
N LYS A 386 31.64 -3.00 -15.73
CA LYS A 386 32.41 -1.84 -15.26
C LYS A 386 33.90 -2.17 -15.11
N ALA A 387 34.24 -3.35 -14.58
CA ALA A 387 35.63 -3.80 -14.47
C ALA A 387 36.28 -3.99 -15.84
N ALA A 388 35.61 -4.69 -16.77
CA ALA A 388 36.11 -4.92 -18.13
C ALA A 388 36.31 -3.60 -18.92
N ALA A 389 35.42 -2.62 -18.73
CA ALA A 389 35.57 -1.30 -19.33
C ALA A 389 36.81 -0.54 -18.80
N GLN A 390 37.10 -0.66 -17.50
CA GLN A 390 38.28 -0.06 -16.89
C GLN A 390 39.58 -0.71 -17.38
N GLU A 391 39.61 -2.03 -17.57
CA GLU A 391 40.77 -2.75 -18.12
C GLU A 391 41.07 -2.33 -19.55
N LYS A 392 40.06 -2.28 -20.43
CA LYS A 392 40.22 -1.79 -21.81
C LYS A 392 40.73 -0.34 -21.88
N THR A 393 40.29 0.50 -20.94
CA THR A 393 40.73 1.90 -20.87
C THR A 393 42.21 2.00 -20.46
N LYS A 394 42.68 1.10 -19.58
CA LYS A 394 44.09 1.01 -19.18
C LYS A 394 44.99 0.47 -20.28
N GLU A 395 44.53 -0.55 -21.01
CA GLU A 395 45.23 -1.10 -22.18
C GLU A 395 45.37 -0.08 -23.32
N ALA A 396 44.34 0.75 -23.55
CA ALA A 396 44.39 1.83 -24.53
C ALA A 396 45.33 3.00 -24.13
N GLN A 397 45.56 3.20 -22.82
CA GLN A 397 46.47 4.24 -22.30
C GLN A 397 47.93 3.77 -22.19
N HIS A 398 48.17 2.46 -22.19
CA HIS A 398 49.51 1.85 -22.23
C HIS A 398 49.56 0.74 -23.30
N PRO A 399 49.60 1.08 -24.59
CA PRO A 399 49.86 0.08 -25.61
C PRO A 399 51.25 -0.53 -25.36
N SER A 400 51.32 -1.85 -25.29
CA SER A 400 52.58 -2.59 -25.18
C SER A 400 53.49 -2.18 -26.34
N LEU A 401 54.67 -1.63 -26.02
CA LEU A 401 55.72 -1.26 -26.97
C LEU A 401 56.29 -2.48 -27.71
#